data_AF-A0A2G5WH22-F1
#
_entry.id   AF-A0A2G5WH22-F1
#
_cell.length_a   1.000
_cell.length_b   1.000
_cell.length_c   1.000
_cell.angle_alpha   90.00
_cell.angle_beta   90.00
_cell.angle_gamma   90.00
#
_symmetry.space_group_name_H-M   'P 1'
#
loop_
_entity.id
_entity.type
_entity.pdbx_description
1 polymer ?
#
loop_
_entity_poly.entity_id
_entity_poly.type
_entity_poly.pdbx_seq_one_letter_code
_entity_poly.pdbx_strand_id
1 'polypeptide(L)'
;MLTDVLSKGQWILRGGQATESFNGVDWAKLQKFKPQFKLDDSDFTFLSTTGIQMLSDVITKVYETELDLSKSIIRFSYECFLVLLDRHGKWRVNTVMKSFADNLIGFASSYSNMGDVLLIEWDWQVLKRAFDEMKRYL
;
A
#
# COMPACT_ATOMS: atom_id res chain seq x y z
N MET A 1 24.22 15.98 -28.53
CA MET A 1 25.57 15.97 -27.94
C MET A 1 25.64 14.79 -26.98
N LEU A 2 26.76 14.08 -26.94
CA LEU A 2 27.00 13.07 -25.91
C LEU A 2 27.50 13.76 -24.64
N THR A 3 27.15 13.22 -23.47
CA THR A 3 27.48 13.79 -22.17
C THR A 3 28.69 13.09 -21.57
N ASP A 4 29.60 13.88 -21.01
CA ASP A 4 30.77 13.41 -20.27
C ASP A 4 30.65 13.84 -18.79
N VAL A 5 31.01 12.96 -17.87
CA VAL A 5 30.98 13.20 -16.42
C VAL A 5 32.29 12.75 -15.78
N LEU A 6 32.92 13.67 -15.07
CA LEU A 6 34.15 13.45 -14.31
C LEU A 6 33.86 13.63 -12.81
N SER A 7 34.37 12.72 -11.97
CA SER A 7 34.32 12.84 -10.51
C SER A 7 35.65 12.41 -9.92
N LYS A 8 36.19 13.18 -8.96
CA LYS A 8 37.48 12.89 -8.30
C LYS A 8 38.64 12.61 -9.28
N GLY A 9 38.64 13.26 -10.45
CA GLY A 9 39.67 13.08 -11.48
C GLY A 9 39.53 11.79 -12.32
N GLN A 10 38.44 11.03 -12.15
CA GLN A 10 38.14 9.82 -12.92
C GLN A 10 36.90 10.05 -13.79
N TRP A 11 36.92 9.49 -15.00
CA TRP A 11 35.73 9.45 -15.85
C TRP A 11 34.75 8.44 -15.26
N ILE A 12 33.49 8.84 -15.08
CA ILE A 12 32.38 7.96 -14.70
C ILE A 12 31.40 7.77 -15.87
N LEU A 13 31.29 8.78 -16.74
CA LEU A 13 30.57 8.71 -18.00
C LEU A 13 31.44 9.36 -19.09
N ARG A 14 31.61 8.69 -20.22
CA ARG A 14 32.33 9.25 -21.37
C ARG A 14 31.65 8.87 -22.67
N GLY A 15 31.36 9.84 -23.53
CA GLY A 15 30.58 9.65 -24.74
C GLY A 15 29.19 9.08 -24.46
N GLY A 16 28.58 9.40 -23.33
CA GLY A 16 27.30 8.83 -22.89
C GLY A 16 27.36 7.37 -22.43
N GLN A 17 28.55 6.76 -22.32
CA GLN A 17 28.73 5.40 -21.80
C GLN A 17 29.38 5.43 -20.42
N ALA A 18 28.88 4.60 -19.51
CA ALA A 18 29.49 4.44 -18.19
C ALA A 18 30.88 3.82 -18.35
N THR A 19 31.90 4.47 -17.80
CA THR A 19 33.29 4.01 -17.88
C THR A 19 33.66 3.03 -16.78
N GLU A 20 32.87 2.98 -15.70
CA GLU A 20 32.96 2.00 -14.63
C GLU A 20 31.57 1.52 -14.23
N SER A 21 31.44 0.25 -13.83
CA SER A 21 30.22 -0.26 -13.21
C SER A 21 30.25 0.07 -11.72
N PHE A 22 29.17 0.68 -11.20
CA PHE A 22 28.97 0.76 -9.76
C PHE A 22 29.02 -0.65 -9.16
N ASN A 23 29.80 -0.82 -8.09
CA ASN A 23 29.83 -2.09 -7.37
C ASN A 23 28.41 -2.46 -6.93
N GLY A 24 28.00 -3.70 -7.23
CA GLY A 24 26.69 -4.20 -6.85
C GLY A 24 26.48 -4.10 -5.34
N VAL A 25 25.31 -3.62 -4.93
CA VAL A 25 24.90 -3.65 -3.52
C VAL A 25 24.51 -5.08 -3.16
N ASP A 26 25.04 -5.59 -2.06
CA ASP A 26 24.60 -6.87 -1.51
C ASP A 26 23.23 -6.72 -0.83
N TRP A 27 22.19 -6.87 -1.63
CA TRP A 27 20.80 -6.81 -1.18
C TRP A 27 20.42 -7.94 -0.21
N ALA A 28 21.22 -9.02 -0.12
CA ALA A 28 20.93 -10.12 0.80
C ALA A 28 21.08 -9.72 2.28
N LYS A 29 21.78 -8.61 2.55
CA LYS A 29 21.89 -8.02 3.90
C LYS A 29 20.61 -7.35 4.38
N LEU A 30 19.69 -6.99 3.47
CA LEU A 30 18.39 -6.46 3.86
C LEU A 30 17.48 -7.61 4.28
N GLN A 31 16.92 -7.49 5.48
CA GLN A 31 15.97 -8.49 5.97
C GLN A 31 14.66 -8.40 5.16
N LYS A 32 14.25 -9.53 4.58
CA LYS A 32 12.93 -9.65 3.94
C LYS A 32 11.83 -9.40 4.97
N PHE A 33 10.81 -8.64 4.57
CA PHE A 33 9.68 -8.41 5.44
C PHE A 33 8.73 -9.59 5.33
N LYS A 34 8.58 -10.37 6.40
CA LYS A 34 7.70 -11.56 6.37
C LYS A 34 6.60 -11.41 7.43
N PRO A 35 5.43 -10.84 7.06
CA PRO A 35 4.26 -10.85 7.94
C PRO A 35 3.91 -12.30 8.32
N GLN A 36 4.01 -12.63 9.61
CA GLN A 36 3.75 -13.99 10.12
C GLN A 36 2.27 -14.23 10.44
N PHE A 37 1.42 -13.20 10.35
CA PHE A 37 -0.01 -13.29 10.58
C PHE A 37 -0.78 -13.50 9.28
N LYS A 38 -2.04 -13.93 9.41
CA LYS A 38 -3.01 -14.06 8.32
C LYS A 38 -4.22 -13.20 8.66
N LEU A 39 -4.98 -12.83 7.64
CA LEU A 39 -6.28 -12.20 7.81
C LEU A 39 -7.38 -13.26 7.65
N ASP A 40 -8.27 -13.34 8.61
CA ASP A 40 -9.51 -14.10 8.56
C ASP A 40 -10.71 -13.16 8.37
N ASP A 41 -11.94 -13.69 8.37
CA ASP A 41 -13.11 -12.86 8.13
C ASP A 41 -13.47 -12.00 9.35
N SER A 42 -13.11 -12.44 10.57
CA SER A 42 -13.36 -11.70 11.81
C SER A 42 -12.49 -10.44 11.91
N ASP A 43 -11.34 -10.47 11.24
CA ASP A 43 -10.41 -9.37 11.11
C ASP A 43 -10.97 -8.15 10.36
N PHE A 44 -12.07 -8.32 9.62
CA PHE A 44 -12.75 -7.28 8.86
C PHE A 44 -14.00 -6.74 9.56
N THR A 45 -13.95 -6.59 10.88
CA THR A 45 -15.05 -5.95 11.62
C THR A 45 -14.96 -4.42 11.51
N PHE A 46 -16.00 -3.76 10.99
CA PHE A 46 -16.08 -2.30 10.82
C PHE A 46 -17.11 -1.71 11.80
N LEU A 47 -16.65 -1.28 12.97
CA LEU A 47 -17.53 -0.82 14.06
C LEU A 47 -17.91 0.66 13.99
N SER A 48 -17.05 1.49 13.39
CA SER A 48 -17.24 2.93 13.34
C SER A 48 -17.91 3.34 12.04
N THR A 49 -18.95 4.17 12.14
CA THR A 49 -19.56 4.89 11.00
C THR A 49 -18.73 6.09 10.56
N THR A 50 -17.67 6.43 11.29
CA THR A 50 -16.74 7.49 10.91
C THR A 50 -15.83 7.01 9.79
N GLY A 51 -15.96 7.63 8.61
CA GLY A 51 -15.16 7.39 7.42
C GLY A 51 -14.20 8.54 7.09
N ILE A 52 -13.36 8.30 6.08
CA ILE A 52 -12.40 9.27 5.52
C ILE A 52 -12.81 9.62 4.10
N GLN A 53 -13.11 10.89 3.81
CA GLN A 53 -13.38 11.35 2.45
C GLN A 53 -12.14 12.01 1.87
N MET A 54 -11.69 11.55 0.71
CA MET A 54 -10.68 12.25 -0.08
C MET A 54 -11.32 13.41 -0.83
N LEU A 55 -10.81 14.63 -0.61
CA LEU A 55 -11.18 15.83 -1.36
C LEU A 55 -10.21 16.08 -2.52
N SER A 56 -8.98 15.58 -2.39
CA SER A 56 -7.94 15.50 -3.42
C SER A 56 -6.96 14.39 -3.03
N ASP A 57 -5.93 14.18 -3.86
CA ASP A 57 -4.87 13.19 -3.63
C ASP A 57 -4.10 13.38 -2.30
N VAL A 58 -4.23 14.56 -1.66
CA VAL A 58 -3.52 14.88 -0.40
C VAL A 58 -4.41 15.44 0.71
N ILE A 59 -5.66 15.83 0.41
CA ILE A 59 -6.57 16.45 1.39
C ILE A 59 -7.68 15.47 1.73
N THR A 60 -7.86 15.21 3.03
CA THR A 60 -8.95 14.38 3.55
C THR A 60 -9.80 15.13 4.56
N LYS A 61 -11.05 14.68 4.73
CA LYS A 61 -11.91 15.09 5.84
C LYS A 61 -12.62 13.88 6.43
N VAL A 62 -13.01 14.00 7.69
CA VAL A 62 -13.88 13.03 8.33
C VAL A 62 -15.32 13.20 7.83
N TYR A 63 -16.05 12.11 7.67
CA TYR A 63 -17.49 12.12 7.39
C TYR A 63 -18.17 10.92 8.05
N GLU A 64 -19.50 10.93 8.15
CA GLU A 64 -20.28 9.76 8.58
C GLU A 64 -20.83 9.00 7.38
N THR A 65 -20.60 7.70 7.35
CA THR A 65 -21.16 6.80 6.33
C THR A 65 -22.54 6.31 6.71
N GLU A 66 -23.39 6.11 5.71
CA GLU A 66 -24.71 5.47 5.83
C GLU A 66 -24.68 3.99 5.42
N LEU A 67 -23.49 3.44 5.11
CA LEU A 67 -23.34 2.05 4.71
C LEU A 67 -23.71 1.08 5.83
N ASP A 68 -24.31 -0.04 5.44
CA ASP A 68 -24.43 -1.21 6.28
C ASP A 68 -23.09 -1.95 6.33
N LEU A 69 -22.29 -1.61 7.35
CA LEU A 69 -20.93 -2.14 7.57
C LEU A 69 -20.91 -3.59 8.06
N SER A 70 -22.06 -4.23 8.27
CA SER A 70 -22.13 -5.68 8.56
C SER A 70 -21.94 -6.54 7.29
N LYS A 71 -22.04 -5.94 6.11
CA LYS A 71 -21.92 -6.64 4.83
C LYS A 71 -20.47 -6.71 4.38
N SER A 72 -20.11 -7.84 3.78
CA SER A 72 -18.79 -8.12 3.22
C SER A 72 -18.44 -7.33 1.95
N ILE A 73 -19.45 -6.77 1.29
CA ILE A 73 -19.31 -6.13 -0.02
C ILE A 73 -20.08 -4.80 -0.01
N ILE A 74 -19.39 -3.73 -0.35
CA ILE A 74 -19.99 -2.44 -0.68
C ILE A 74 -20.35 -2.43 -2.16
N ARG A 75 -21.61 -2.17 -2.51
CA ARG A 75 -22.08 -2.14 -3.90
C ARG A 75 -22.61 -0.75 -4.24
N PHE A 76 -22.34 -0.29 -5.47
CA PHE A 76 -22.89 0.96 -6.01
C PHE A 76 -22.63 2.18 -5.11
N SER A 77 -21.43 2.28 -4.51
CA SER A 77 -21.03 3.41 -3.69
C SER A 77 -19.66 3.95 -4.16
N TYR A 78 -19.43 5.24 -3.92
CA TYR A 78 -18.12 5.89 -4.02
C TYR A 78 -17.22 5.61 -2.81
N GLU A 79 -17.67 4.75 -1.91
CA GLU A 79 -16.98 4.35 -0.70
C GLU A 79 -16.43 2.93 -0.85
N CYS A 80 -15.23 2.71 -0.33
CA CYS A 80 -14.57 1.42 -0.27
C CYS A 80 -14.10 1.16 1.16
N PHE A 81 -13.83 -0.09 1.50
CA PHE A 81 -13.18 -0.44 2.75
C PHE A 81 -11.73 0.03 2.74
N LEU A 82 -11.29 0.53 3.89
CA LEU A 82 -9.91 0.89 4.18
C LEU A 82 -9.47 0.14 5.43
N VAL A 83 -8.42 -0.67 5.27
CA VAL A 83 -7.81 -1.42 6.36
C VAL A 83 -6.34 -1.04 6.47
N LEU A 84 -5.96 -0.50 7.62
CA LEU A 84 -4.58 -0.21 7.99
C LEU A 84 -4.14 -1.23 9.03
N LEU A 85 -3.02 -1.89 8.79
CA LEU A 85 -2.46 -2.93 9.66
C LEU A 85 -1.02 -2.59 9.97
N ASP A 86 -0.63 -2.72 11.22
CA ASP A 86 0.79 -2.61 11.53
C ASP A 86 1.57 -3.82 11.01
N ARG A 87 2.86 -3.63 10.82
CA ARG A 87 3.74 -4.67 10.27
C ARG A 87 3.78 -5.99 11.06
N HIS A 88 3.35 -5.98 12.32
CA HIS A 88 3.26 -7.15 13.20
C HIS A 88 1.82 -7.67 13.40
N GLY A 89 0.80 -6.98 12.88
CA GLY A 89 -0.62 -7.36 13.00
C GLY A 89 -1.18 -7.24 14.43
N LYS A 90 -0.54 -6.47 15.30
CA LYS A 90 -0.96 -6.18 16.68
C LYS A 90 -2.09 -5.16 16.76
N TRP A 91 -2.09 -4.17 15.86
CA TRP A 91 -3.14 -3.18 15.76
C TRP A 91 -3.62 -3.05 14.32
N ARG A 92 -4.89 -2.67 14.21
CA ARG A 92 -5.57 -2.45 12.95
C ARG A 92 -6.55 -1.30 13.07
N VAL A 93 -6.79 -0.62 11.96
CA VAL A 93 -7.87 0.35 11.82
C VAL A 93 -8.69 -0.05 10.61
N ASN A 94 -9.96 -0.34 10.85
CA ASN A 94 -10.95 -0.69 9.82
C ASN A 94 -11.94 0.48 9.72
N THR A 95 -11.98 1.12 8.56
CA THR A 95 -12.90 2.24 8.26
C THR A 95 -13.31 2.20 6.79
N VAL A 96 -14.10 3.17 6.36
CA VAL A 96 -14.45 3.36 4.95
C VAL A 96 -13.80 4.61 4.41
N MET A 97 -13.48 4.59 3.12
CA MET A 97 -12.89 5.69 2.40
C MET A 97 -13.72 6.06 1.18
N LYS A 98 -14.05 7.34 1.06
CA LYS A 98 -14.87 7.89 -0.03
C LYS A 98 -14.02 8.65 -1.03
N SER A 99 -14.38 8.52 -2.31
CA SER A 99 -13.76 9.25 -3.44
C SER A 99 -12.30 8.89 -3.69
N PHE A 100 -11.89 7.65 -3.40
CA PHE A 100 -10.55 7.14 -3.72
C PHE A 100 -10.43 6.64 -5.17
N ALA A 101 -11.38 5.80 -5.62
CA ALA A 101 -11.36 5.22 -6.96
C ALA A 101 -12.78 4.92 -7.46
N ASP A 102 -12.98 4.97 -8.77
CA ASP A 102 -14.23 4.54 -9.43
C ASP A 102 -14.21 3.05 -9.79
N ASN A 103 -13.02 2.50 -10.05
CA ASN A 103 -12.78 1.09 -10.31
C ASN A 103 -11.45 0.66 -9.68
N LEU A 104 -11.50 -0.34 -8.82
CA LEU A 104 -10.43 -0.92 -8.00
C LEU A 104 -10.64 -2.44 -8.02
N ILE A 105 -9.55 -3.18 -8.19
CA ILE A 105 -9.58 -4.65 -8.20
C ILE A 105 -8.38 -5.14 -7.38
N GLY A 106 -8.53 -5.11 -6.07
CA GLY A 106 -7.54 -5.46 -5.06
C GLY A 106 -6.42 -4.44 -4.94
N PHE A 107 -6.41 -3.60 -3.90
CA PHE A 107 -5.23 -2.81 -3.55
C PHE A 107 -4.64 -3.23 -2.21
N ALA A 108 -3.35 -3.58 -2.22
CA ALA A 108 -2.55 -3.88 -1.05
C ALA A 108 -1.15 -3.27 -1.20
N SER A 109 -0.67 -2.55 -0.19
CA SER A 109 0.65 -1.93 -0.19
C SER A 109 1.31 -2.05 1.18
N SER A 110 2.58 -2.45 1.21
CA SER A 110 3.45 -2.32 2.39
C SER A 110 4.40 -1.13 2.28
N TYR A 111 4.25 -0.30 1.24
CA TYR A 111 5.07 0.89 1.04
C TYR A 111 4.52 2.02 1.90
N SER A 112 4.99 2.05 3.14
CA SER A 112 4.67 3.07 4.13
C SER A 112 5.91 3.38 4.96
N ASN A 113 5.91 4.50 5.67
CA ASN A 113 7.06 4.95 6.45
C ASN A 113 7.50 3.94 7.53
N MET A 114 6.56 3.15 8.06
CA MET A 114 6.82 2.15 9.11
C MET A 114 6.77 0.70 8.61
N GLY A 115 6.52 0.48 7.31
CA GLY A 115 6.29 -0.87 6.75
C GLY A 115 4.95 -1.48 7.16
N ASP A 116 4.02 -0.63 7.61
CA ASP A 116 2.61 -0.96 7.80
C ASP A 116 1.94 -1.25 6.47
N VAL A 117 0.88 -2.03 6.52
CA VAL A 117 0.12 -2.51 5.38
C VAL A 117 -1.16 -1.71 5.23
N LEU A 118 -1.40 -1.23 4.02
CA LEU A 118 -2.59 -0.52 3.59
C LEU A 118 -3.35 -1.41 2.61
N LEU A 119 -4.62 -1.68 2.89
CA LEU A 119 -5.52 -2.42 2.01
C LEU A 119 -6.75 -1.57 1.68
N ILE A 120 -7.16 -1.53 0.42
CA ILE A 120 -8.32 -0.77 -0.07
C ILE A 120 -9.09 -1.61 -1.07
N GLU A 121 -10.40 -1.79 -0.86
CA GLU A 121 -11.27 -2.56 -1.76
C GLU A 121 -12.77 -2.44 -1.40
N TRP A 122 -13.68 -2.84 -2.31
CA TRP A 122 -15.11 -2.93 -1.98
C TRP A 122 -15.54 -4.27 -1.41
N ASP A 123 -14.73 -5.32 -1.59
CA ASP A 123 -15.00 -6.66 -1.08
C ASP A 123 -13.85 -7.11 -0.18
N TRP A 124 -14.16 -7.40 1.09
CA TRP A 124 -13.15 -7.81 2.05
C TRP A 124 -12.49 -9.18 1.73
N GLN A 125 -13.11 -10.01 0.89
CA GLN A 125 -12.52 -11.25 0.39
C GLN A 125 -11.47 -10.94 -0.69
N VAL A 126 -11.65 -9.84 -1.43
CA VAL A 126 -10.62 -9.32 -2.33
C VAL A 126 -9.49 -8.70 -1.51
N LEU A 127 -9.76 -7.95 -0.42
CA LEU A 127 -8.73 -7.45 0.50
C LEU A 127 -7.81 -8.58 0.99
N LYS A 128 -8.41 -9.68 1.48
CA LYS A 128 -7.68 -10.85 1.96
C LYS A 128 -6.78 -11.46 0.87
N ARG A 129 -7.31 -11.63 -0.35
CA ARG A 129 -6.54 -12.12 -1.50
C ARG A 129 -5.41 -11.17 -1.88
N ALA A 130 -5.65 -9.87 -1.90
CA ALA A 130 -4.64 -8.86 -2.20
C ALA A 130 -3.51 -8.87 -1.15
N PHE A 131 -3.86 -9.00 0.13
CA PHE A 131 -2.88 -9.15 1.21
C PHE A 131 -2.04 -10.43 1.07
N ASP A 132 -2.67 -11.57 0.81
CA ASP A 132 -1.97 -12.84 0.62
C ASP A 132 -1.05 -12.82 -0.62
N GLU A 133 -1.46 -12.17 -1.70
CA GLU A 133 -0.63 -12.03 -2.90
C GLU A 133 0.57 -11.11 -2.64
N MET A 134 0.36 -9.95 -2.02
CA MET A 134 1.44 -9.05 -1.63
C MET A 134 2.50 -9.77 -0.80
N LYS A 135 2.09 -10.60 0.18
CA LYS A 135 3.00 -11.37 1.03
C LYS A 135 3.94 -12.31 0.28
N ARG A 136 3.64 -12.70 -0.97
CA ARG A 136 4.52 -13.55 -1.79
C ARG A 136 5.77 -12.80 -2.27
N TYR A 137 5.73 -11.48 -2.26
CA TYR A 137 6.80 -10.60 -2.78
C TYR A 137 7.58 -9.86 -1.68
N LEU A 138 7.22 -10.02 -0.40
CA LEU A 138 7.86 -9.34 0.74
C LEU A 138 9.07 -10.09 1.35
#